data_AF-A0A368GFF3-F1
#
_entry.id   AF-A0A368GFF3-F1
#
_cell.length_a   1.000
_cell.length_b   1.000
_cell.length_c   1.000
_cell.angle_alpha   90.00
_cell.angle_beta   90.00
_cell.angle_gamma   90.00
#
_symmetry.space_group_name_H-M   'P 1'
#
loop_
_entity.id
_entity.type
_entity.pdbx_description
1 polymer ?
#
loop_
_entity_poly.entity_id
_entity_poly.type
_entity_poly.pdbx_seq_one_letter_code
_entity_poly.pdbx_strand_id
1 'polypeptide(L)'
;MLENIVAWVLNNYIGEYLEDLNTDQLSVALLSGQVELENVPLKKTALRKLDLPLEVKAGLLGKLTLSVPITHLRSEPWALKVGLLLCFNSCFD
;
A
#
# COMPACT_ATOMS: atom_id res chain seq x y z
N MET A 1 -10.35 12.57 13.49
CA MET A 1 -9.68 11.82 14.57
C MET A 1 -9.25 10.43 14.12
N LEU A 2 -10.17 9.55 13.68
CA LEU A 2 -9.83 8.22 13.15
C LEU A 2 -8.97 8.30 11.88
N GLU A 3 -9.32 9.24 10.99
CA GLU A 3 -8.62 9.50 9.73
C GLU A 3 -7.12 9.72 9.91
N ASN A 4 -6.73 10.51 10.89
CA ASN A 4 -5.31 10.80 11.17
C ASN A 4 -4.55 9.57 11.68
N ILE A 5 -5.22 8.67 12.43
CA ILE A 5 -4.62 7.42 12.89
C ILE A 5 -4.43 6.47 11.71
N VAL A 6 -5.43 6.34 10.84
CA VAL A 6 -5.34 5.44 9.70
C VAL A 6 -4.35 5.97 8.66
N ALA A 7 -4.33 7.27 8.39
CA ALA A 7 -3.32 7.91 7.55
C ALA A 7 -1.91 7.71 8.13
N TRP A 8 -1.75 7.83 9.45
CA TRP A 8 -0.48 7.53 10.11
C TRP A 8 -0.07 6.06 9.95
N VAL A 9 -1.00 5.11 10.13
CA VAL A 9 -0.75 3.67 9.92
C VAL A 9 -0.37 3.39 8.47
N LEU A 10 -1.13 3.90 7.50
CA LEU A 10 -0.81 3.78 6.07
C LEU A 10 0.58 4.33 5.75
N ASN A 11 0.93 5.49 6.28
CA ASN A 11 2.22 6.11 6.02
C ASN A 11 3.37 5.34 6.69
N ASN A 12 3.19 4.86 7.93
CA ASN A 12 4.21 4.08 8.64
C ASN A 12 4.40 2.68 8.04
N TYR A 13 3.32 1.99 7.71
CA TYR A 13 3.38 0.60 7.25
C TYR A 13 3.47 0.47 5.74
N ILE A 14 2.88 1.37 4.95
CA ILE A 14 2.85 1.27 3.47
C ILE A 14 3.76 2.31 2.82
N GLY A 15 3.93 3.49 3.43
CA GLY A 15 4.83 4.54 2.94
C GLY A 15 6.30 4.13 2.86
N GLU A 16 6.71 3.09 3.59
CA GLU A 16 8.05 2.50 3.46
C GLU A 16 8.23 1.65 2.18
N TYR A 17 7.14 1.17 1.57
CA TYR A 17 7.16 0.32 0.38
C TYR A 17 6.84 1.09 -0.91
N LEU A 18 6.10 2.20 -0.81
CA LEU A 18 5.67 3.02 -1.95
C LEU A 18 6.48 4.32 -2.07
N GLU A 19 6.74 4.73 -3.31
CA GLU A 19 7.24 6.07 -3.64
C GLU A 19 6.04 7.01 -3.83
N ASP A 20 6.18 8.26 -3.40
CA ASP A 20 5.19 9.33 -3.61
C ASP A 20 3.77 9.05 -3.04
N LEU A 21 3.71 8.49 -1.83
CA LEU A 21 2.45 8.27 -1.13
C LEU A 21 1.86 9.59 -0.61
N ASN A 22 0.85 10.12 -1.28
CA ASN A 22 0.19 11.36 -0.88
C ASN A 22 -0.86 11.13 0.23
N THR A 23 -0.49 11.39 1.48
CA THR A 23 -1.32 11.19 2.68
C THR A 23 -2.63 11.99 2.68
N ASP A 24 -2.68 13.14 2.02
CA ASP A 24 -3.89 13.96 1.97
C ASP A 24 -5.00 13.29 1.13
N GLN A 25 -4.62 12.67 -0.01
CA GLN A 25 -5.56 11.93 -0.85
C GLN A 25 -6.09 10.66 -0.15
N LEU A 26 -5.22 9.96 0.58
CA LEU A 26 -5.59 8.80 1.40
C LEU A 26 -6.59 9.19 2.50
N SER A 27 -6.37 10.33 3.16
CA SER A 27 -7.24 10.83 4.23
C SER A 27 -8.65 11.15 3.73
N VAL A 28 -8.75 11.77 2.55
CA VAL A 28 -10.05 12.04 1.91
C VAL A 28 -10.78 10.75 1.51
N ALA A 29 -10.06 9.75 0.99
CA ALA A 29 -10.68 8.47 0.64
C ALA A 29 -11.15 7.68 1.88
N LEU A 30 -10.42 7.77 3.00
CA LEU A 30 -10.78 7.15 4.27
C LEU A 30 -12.11 7.64 4.84
N LEU A 31 -12.48 8.91 4.61
CA LEU A 31 -13.78 9.46 5.01
C LEU A 31 -14.95 8.65 4.42
N SER A 32 -14.74 8.04 3.25
CA SER A 32 -15.74 7.21 2.57
C SER A 32 -15.72 5.74 3.02
N GLY A 33 -14.80 5.36 3.93
CA GLY A 33 -14.65 3.99 4.44
C GLY A 33 -13.84 3.03 3.55
N GLN A 34 -13.41 3.49 2.37
CA GLN A 34 -12.59 2.72 1.44
C GLN A 34 -11.53 3.62 0.80
N VAL A 35 -10.29 3.14 0.79
CA VAL A 35 -9.17 3.80 0.13
C VAL A 35 -8.69 2.98 -1.04
N GLU A 36 -8.50 3.63 -2.18
CA GLU A 36 -7.93 3.03 -3.37
C GLU A 36 -6.73 3.85 -3.82
N LEU A 37 -5.58 3.18 -3.97
CA LEU A 37 -4.38 3.73 -4.59
C LEU A 37 -4.13 2.97 -5.88
N GLU A 38 -3.82 3.67 -6.95
CA GLU A 38 -3.53 3.06 -8.25
C GLU A 38 -2.24 3.63 -8.84
N ASN A 39 -1.52 2.81 -9.60
CA ASN A 39 -0.33 3.19 -10.35
C ASN A 39 0.78 3.85 -9.51
N VAL A 40 1.00 3.34 -8.28
CA VAL A 40 2.01 3.90 -7.38
C VAL A 40 3.35 3.16 -7.60
N PRO A 41 4.46 3.86 -7.88
CA PRO A 41 5.77 3.21 -8.01
C PRO A 41 6.19 2.57 -6.68
N LEU A 42 6.70 1.33 -6.73
CA LEU A 42 7.30 0.70 -5.56
C LEU A 42 8.75 1.14 -5.40
N LYS A 43 9.16 1.35 -4.15
CA LYS A 43 10.56 1.51 -3.80
C LYS A 43 11.33 0.24 -4.17
N LYS A 44 12.49 0.40 -4.80
CA LYS A 44 13.40 -0.73 -5.12
C LYS A 44 13.85 -1.52 -3.88
N THR A 45 13.85 -0.87 -2.72
CA THR A 45 14.21 -1.45 -1.42
C THR A 45 13.03 -2.11 -0.70
N ALA A 46 11.79 -1.90 -1.16
CA ALA A 46 10.57 -2.44 -0.55
C ALA A 46 10.61 -3.97 -0.42
N LEU A 47 11.08 -4.65 -1.46
CA LEU A 47 11.14 -6.12 -1.51
C LEU A 47 12.34 -6.70 -0.77
N ARG A 48 13.44 -5.93 -0.63
CA ARG A 48 14.56 -6.31 0.25
C ARG A 48 14.14 -6.33 1.73
N LYS A 49 13.21 -5.45 2.14
CA LYS A 49 12.65 -5.48 3.51
C LYS A 49 11.73 -6.67 3.77
N LEU A 50 11.18 -7.28 2.72
CA LEU A 50 10.36 -8.50 2.80
C LEU A 50 11.21 -9.78 2.87
N ASP A 51 12.54 -9.64 3.05
CA ASP A 51 13.51 -10.75 3.11
C ASP A 51 13.54 -11.61 1.82
N LEU A 52 13.06 -11.06 0.70
CA LEU A 52 13.07 -11.75 -0.57
C LEU A 52 14.45 -11.59 -1.24
N PRO A 53 15.13 -12.68 -1.65
CA PRO A 53 16.44 -12.65 -2.30
C PRO A 53 16.31 -12.24 -3.79
N LEU A 54 15.49 -11.23 -4.10
CA LEU A 54 15.18 -10.79 -5.45
C LEU A 54 15.32 -9.26 -5.55
N GLU A 55 16.19 -8.80 -6.45
CA GLU A 55 16.30 -7.38 -6.79
C GLU A 55 15.30 -7.01 -7.87
N VAL A 56 14.31 -6.21 -7.50
CA VAL A 56 13.29 -5.73 -8.44
C VAL A 56 13.79 -4.49 -9.14
N LYS A 57 13.96 -4.60 -10.46
CA LYS A 57 14.46 -3.52 -11.33
C LYS A 57 13.41 -2.41 -11.47
N ALA A 58 12.14 -2.81 -11.61
CA ALA A 58 10.97 -1.95 -11.67
C ALA A 58 9.76 -2.70 -11.07
N GLY A 59 9.07 -2.06 -10.13
CA GLY A 59 7.84 -2.57 -9.53
C GLY A 59 6.77 -1.48 -9.55
N LEU A 60 5.57 -1.83 -9.97
CA LEU A 60 4.42 -0.94 -9.98
C LEU A 60 3.33 -1.54 -9.11
N LEU A 61 2.80 -0.74 -8.19
CA LEU A 61 1.57 -1.08 -7.49
C LEU A 61 0.42 -0.78 -8.45
N GLY A 62 -0.21 -1.82 -8.96
CA GLY A 62 -1.35 -1.69 -9.87
C GLY A 62 -2.53 -1.07 -9.13
N LYS A 63 -2.99 -1.75 -8.08
CA LYS A 63 -4.12 -1.29 -7.27
C LYS A 63 -3.98 -1.76 -5.82
N LEU A 64 -4.13 -0.84 -4.87
CA LEU A 64 -4.23 -1.14 -3.45
C LEU A 64 -5.58 -0.66 -2.95
N THR A 65 -6.33 -1.56 -2.33
CA THR A 65 -7.62 -1.27 -1.74
C THR A 65 -7.56 -1.55 -0.25
N LEU A 66 -7.70 -0.52 0.57
CA LEU A 66 -7.87 -0.64 2.02
C LEU A 66 -9.33 -0.38 2.35
N SER A 67 -10.02 -1.40 2.85
CA SER A 67 -11.39 -1.28 3.35
C SER A 67 -11.35 -1.22 4.88
N VAL A 68 -11.80 -0.10 5.44
CA VAL A 68 -11.90 0.12 6.89
C VAL A 68 -13.37 0.18 7.26
N PRO A 69 -13.92 -0.82 7.98
CA PRO A 69 -15.31 -0.83 8.37
C PRO A 69 -15.56 0.17 9.50
N ILE A 70 -15.69 1.47 9.19
CA ILE A 70 -15.84 2.55 10.19
C ILE A 70 -17.09 2.34 11.06
N THR A 71 -18.16 1.78 10.50
CA THR A 71 -19.40 1.43 11.20
C THR A 71 -19.31 0.16 12.04
N HIS A 72 -18.43 -0.78 11.69
CA HIS A 72 -18.31 -2.11 12.31
C HIS A 72 -16.89 -2.44 12.78
N LEU A 73 -16.13 -1.45 13.27
CA LEU A 73 -14.74 -1.58 13.73
C LEU A 73 -14.52 -2.73 14.75
N ARG A 74 -15.56 -3.12 15.49
CA ARG A 74 -15.49 -4.18 16.51
C ARG A 74 -15.87 -5.57 15.99
N SER A 75 -16.62 -5.64 14.89
CA SER A 75 -17.19 -6.89 14.36
C SER A 75 -16.52 -7.34 13.08
N GLU A 76 -15.92 -6.42 12.32
CA GLU A 76 -15.26 -6.70 11.05
C GLU A 76 -13.79 -6.29 11.06
N PRO A 77 -12.88 -7.16 10.58
CA PRO A 77 -11.46 -6.84 10.48
C PRO A 77 -11.20 -5.84 9.34
N TRP A 78 -10.04 -5.18 9.40
CA TRP A 78 -9.58 -4.34 8.29
C TRP A 78 -9.10 -5.25 7.16
N ALA A 79 -9.50 -4.93 5.92
CA ALA A 79 -9.10 -5.70 4.75
C ALA A 79 -8.17 -4.86 3.87
N LEU A 80 -6.94 -5.33 3.70
CA LEU A 80 -5.98 -4.76 2.76
C LEU A 80 -5.85 -5.71 1.57
N LYS A 81 -6.17 -5.23 0.38
CA LYS A 81 -5.94 -5.93 -0.89
C LYS A 81 -4.88 -5.19 -1.66
N VAL A 82 -3.86 -5.91 -2.10
CA VAL A 82 -2.77 -5.32 -2.89
C VAL A 82 -2.60 -6.12 -4.18
N GLY A 83 -2.79 -5.45 -5.30
CA GLY A 83 -2.44 -5.91 -6.64
C GLY A 83 -1.12 -5.30 -7.06
N LEU A 84 -0.05 -6.10 -6.96
CA LEU A 84 1.28 -5.71 -7.41
C LEU A 84 1.56 -6.26 -8.81
N LEU A 85 2.15 -5.42 -9.66
CA LEU A 85 2.77 -5.80 -10.92
C LEU A 85 4.28 -5.70 -10.74
N LEU A 86 4.92 -6.86 -10.60
CA LEU A 86 6.37 -6.96 -10.39
C LEU A 86 7.03 -7.46 -11.67
N CYS A 87 7.93 -6.65 -12.24
CA CYS A 87 8.80 -7.08 -13.31
C CYS A 87 10.09 -7.65 -12.69
N PHE A 88 10.15 -8.96 -12.54
CA PHE A 88 11.38 -9.67 -12.16
C PHE A 88 12.23 -9.87 -13.40
N ASN A 89 13.48 -9.38 -13.38
CA ASN A 89 14.43 -9.75 -14.41
C ASN A 89 14.86 -11.19 -14.10
N SER A 90 14.33 -12.16 -14.83
CA SER A 90 14.98 -13.46 -14.94
C SER A 90 16.26 -13.20 -15.74
N CYS A 91 17.36 -12.94 -15.04
CA CYS A 91 18.69 -13.01 -15.62
C CYS A 91 18.95 -14.50 -15.87
N PHE A 92 18.43 -15.01 -16.98
CA PHE A 92 18.99 -16.18 -17.63
C PHE A 92 20.11 -15.61 -18.51
N ASP A 93 21.27 -15.40 -17.89
CA ASP A 93 22.55 -15.37 -18.58
C ASP A 93 23.21 -16.73 -18.32
#